data_AF-A0A478FSV5-F1
#
_entry.id   AF-A0A478FSV5-F1
#
_cell.length_a   1.000
_cell.length_b   1.000
_cell.length_c   1.000
_cell.angle_alpha   90.00
_cell.angle_beta   90.00
_cell.angle_gamma   90.00
#
_symmetry.space_group_name_H-M   'P 1'
#
loop_
_entity.id
_entity.type
_entity.pdbx_description
1 polymer ?
#
loop_
_entity_poly.entity_id
_entity_poly.type
_entity_poly.pdbx_seq_one_letter_code
_entity_poly.pdbx_strand_id
1 'polypeptide(L)'
;MDWNIVRYGLGGVTLVGSVVTAIVFQQRSLNSKDEKTDAEKPYAALHTWTTQNKRTYIGNNKGEIKKQLNNFKLHSQGAQYKNIIVQKFDHMKKSLPESTLEKKQINKAQPNREKESEEWADFVKQWCEIKARDETIKLEETSGIYKDVQTDGKIKEDLETFKELCTNPT
;
A
#
# COMPACT_ATOMS: atom_id res chain seq x y z
N MET A 1 -17.38 49.52 53.02
CA MET A 1 -16.43 49.20 51.95
C MET A 1 -17.23 48.88 50.72
N ASP A 2 -17.19 49.82 49.77
CA ASP A 2 -18.12 49.98 48.67
C ASP A 2 -17.98 48.91 47.56
N TRP A 3 -19.14 48.44 47.11
CA TRP A 3 -19.37 47.39 46.12
C TRP A 3 -19.11 47.86 44.68
N ASN A 4 -17.97 48.51 44.43
CA ASN A 4 -17.66 49.09 43.11
C ASN A 4 -16.31 48.67 42.51
N ILE A 5 -15.58 47.74 43.14
CA ILE A 5 -14.26 47.28 42.64
C ILE A 5 -14.32 45.92 41.91
N VAL A 6 -15.46 45.21 41.94
CA VAL A 6 -15.57 43.85 41.34
C VAL A 6 -16.23 43.86 39.94
N ARG A 7 -16.44 45.02 39.32
CA ARG A 7 -17.10 45.11 38.00
C ARG A 7 -16.22 45.44 36.80
N TYR A 8 -14.93 45.70 37.00
CA TYR A 8 -14.00 46.03 35.91
C TYR A 8 -12.95 44.95 35.61
N GLY A 9 -13.06 43.77 36.22
CA GLY A 9 -12.15 42.64 35.99
C GLY A 9 -12.67 41.52 35.06
N LEU A 10 -13.97 41.50 34.72
CA LEU A 10 -14.59 40.39 33.98
C LEU A 10 -15.09 40.74 32.57
N GLY A 11 -14.98 42.01 32.13
CA GLY A 11 -15.43 42.44 30.80
C GLY A 11 -14.35 42.44 29.72
N GLY A 12 -13.07 42.34 30.08
CA GLY A 12 -11.95 42.46 29.15
C GLY A 12 -11.42 41.14 28.58
N VAL A 13 -11.74 40.00 29.22
CA VAL A 13 -11.16 38.68 28.82
C VAL A 13 -12.09 37.90 27.89
N THR A 14 -13.37 38.25 27.84
CA THR A 14 -14.37 37.56 26.99
C THR A 14 -14.39 38.03 25.53
N LEU A 15 -13.75 39.17 25.20
CA LEU A 15 -13.70 39.68 23.82
C LEU A 15 -12.43 39.28 23.04
N VAL A 16 -11.36 38.86 23.72
CA VAL A 16 -10.14 38.40 23.04
C VAL A 16 -10.21 36.90 22.69
N GLY A 17 -10.97 36.12 23.46
CA GLY A 17 -11.15 34.67 23.19
C GLY A 17 -12.00 34.35 21.95
N SER A 18 -12.90 35.26 21.53
CA SER A 18 -13.85 35.02 20.44
C SER A 18 -13.37 35.48 19.06
N VAL A 19 -12.43 36.45 18.99
CA VAL A 19 -11.89 36.93 17.70
C VAL A 19 -10.72 36.06 17.24
N VAL A 20 -9.92 35.49 18.15
CA VAL A 20 -8.79 34.62 17.77
C VAL A 20 -9.27 33.28 17.19
N THR A 21 -10.42 32.75 17.64
CA THR A 21 -10.98 31.51 17.09
C THR A 21 -11.56 31.70 15.68
N ALA A 22 -12.10 32.88 15.34
CA ALA A 22 -12.65 33.15 14.01
C ALA A 22 -11.55 33.31 12.95
N ILE A 23 -10.42 33.97 13.28
CA ILE A 23 -9.32 34.19 12.33
C ILE A 23 -8.56 32.88 12.04
N VAL A 24 -8.39 32.01 13.04
CA VAL A 24 -7.76 30.69 12.82
C VAL A 24 -8.66 29.80 11.95
N PHE A 25 -9.99 29.91 12.04
CA PHE A 25 -10.89 29.14 11.18
C PHE A 25 -10.95 29.68 9.74
N GLN A 26 -10.90 31.00 9.54
CA GLN A 26 -10.87 31.58 8.18
C GLN A 26 -9.52 31.42 7.48
N GLN A 27 -8.39 31.49 8.18
CA GLN A 27 -7.10 31.14 7.57
C GLN A 27 -6.94 29.64 7.34
N ARG A 28 -7.60 28.76 8.12
CA ARG A 28 -7.64 27.32 7.81
C ARG A 28 -8.54 26.99 6.61
N SER A 29 -9.56 27.82 6.34
CA SER A 29 -10.44 27.69 5.17
C SER A 29 -9.88 28.32 3.88
N LEU A 30 -8.85 29.17 3.96
CA LEU A 30 -8.22 29.81 2.80
C LEU A 30 -6.75 29.39 2.59
N ASN A 31 -6.18 28.64 3.55
CA ASN A 31 -4.87 27.99 3.42
C ASN A 31 -4.99 26.46 3.27
N SER A 32 -6.19 25.95 3.00
CA SER A 32 -6.32 24.96 1.94
C SER A 32 -6.03 25.72 0.64
N LYS A 33 -4.77 25.99 0.29
CA LYS A 33 -4.00 24.96 -0.41
C LYS A 33 -4.89 23.73 -0.63
N ASP A 34 -5.73 23.84 -1.64
CA ASP A 34 -5.67 22.88 -2.72
C ASP A 34 -4.18 22.60 -3.04
N GLU A 35 -3.46 21.93 -2.15
CA GLU A 35 -2.93 20.65 -2.56
C GLU A 35 -4.17 19.97 -3.11
N LYS A 36 -4.31 20.04 -4.44
CA LYS A 36 -4.68 18.86 -5.17
C LYS A 36 -3.89 17.76 -4.48
N THR A 37 -4.52 17.10 -3.51
CA THR A 37 -4.12 15.77 -3.12
C THR A 37 -4.25 15.09 -4.46
N ASP A 38 -3.10 14.90 -5.14
CA ASP A 38 -3.06 14.20 -6.40
C ASP A 38 -3.94 12.98 -6.17
N ALA A 39 -5.04 12.93 -6.93
CA ALA A 39 -6.17 12.08 -6.60
C ALA A 39 -5.64 10.71 -6.21
N GLU A 40 -5.95 10.24 -5.01
CA GLU A 40 -5.44 8.98 -4.47
C GLU A 40 -5.94 7.83 -5.35
N LYS A 41 -5.24 7.58 -6.45
CA LYS A 41 -5.40 6.47 -7.38
C LYS A 41 -4.00 5.91 -7.50
N PRO A 42 -3.77 4.64 -7.11
CA PRO A 42 -4.42 3.50 -7.76
C PRO A 42 -4.60 2.22 -6.90
N TYR A 43 -4.60 2.33 -5.58
CA TYR A 43 -4.89 1.16 -4.73
C TYR A 43 -6.30 0.61 -4.98
N ALA A 44 -7.26 1.51 -5.24
CA ALA A 44 -8.68 1.19 -5.32
C ALA A 44 -9.03 0.21 -6.45
N ALA A 45 -8.46 0.36 -7.65
CA ALA A 45 -8.83 -0.48 -8.80
C ALA A 45 -8.39 -1.94 -8.61
N LEU A 46 -7.12 -2.17 -8.25
CA LEU A 46 -6.62 -3.51 -7.97
C LEU A 46 -7.25 -4.11 -6.71
N HIS A 47 -7.49 -3.32 -5.67
CA HIS A 47 -8.18 -3.79 -4.46
C HIS A 47 -9.63 -4.18 -4.73
N THR A 48 -10.35 -3.39 -5.54
CA THR A 48 -11.72 -3.70 -5.97
C THR A 48 -11.72 -4.94 -6.83
N TRP A 49 -10.79 -5.04 -7.78
CA TRP A 49 -10.60 -6.22 -8.61
C TRP A 49 -10.31 -7.49 -7.79
N THR A 50 -9.42 -7.43 -6.78
CA THR A 50 -9.14 -8.58 -5.92
C THR A 50 -10.39 -9.02 -5.18
N THR A 51 -11.17 -8.07 -4.67
CA THR A 51 -12.44 -8.34 -3.99
C THR A 51 -13.45 -9.00 -4.94
N GLN A 52 -13.62 -8.48 -6.16
CA GLN A 52 -14.50 -9.04 -7.20
C GLN A 52 -14.12 -10.47 -7.60
N ASN A 53 -12.83 -10.81 -7.55
CA ASN A 53 -12.30 -12.11 -7.95
C ASN A 53 -12.06 -13.06 -6.76
N LYS A 54 -12.66 -12.79 -5.58
CA LYS A 54 -12.52 -13.62 -4.36
C LYS A 54 -11.06 -13.84 -3.98
N ARG A 55 -10.26 -12.79 -4.05
CA ARG A 55 -8.85 -12.77 -3.67
C ARG A 55 -8.61 -11.77 -2.56
N THR A 56 -7.73 -12.13 -1.64
CA THR A 56 -7.25 -11.27 -0.55
C THR A 56 -5.91 -10.67 -0.95
N TYR A 57 -5.79 -9.35 -0.89
CA TYR A 57 -4.51 -8.68 -1.12
C TYR A 57 -3.58 -8.84 0.10
N ILE A 58 -2.38 -9.37 -0.12
CA ILE A 58 -1.34 -9.57 0.89
C ILE A 58 -0.08 -8.73 0.65
N GLY A 59 -0.02 -7.99 -0.46
CA GLY A 59 1.19 -7.29 -0.90
C GLY A 59 1.69 -6.20 0.06
N ASN A 60 0.87 -5.72 1.00
CA ASN A 60 1.28 -4.78 2.07
C ASN A 60 1.57 -5.49 3.42
N ASN A 61 1.31 -6.79 3.52
CA ASN A 61 1.45 -7.58 4.74
C ASN A 61 2.68 -8.48 4.68
N LYS A 62 3.79 -7.98 5.23
CA LYS A 62 5.05 -8.71 5.32
C LYS A 62 4.91 -10.07 6.03
N GLY A 63 4.05 -10.17 7.04
CA GLY A 63 3.83 -11.40 7.79
C GLY A 63 3.20 -12.51 6.93
N GLU A 64 2.20 -12.17 6.13
CA GLU A 64 1.56 -13.11 5.19
C GLU A 64 2.51 -13.50 4.05
N ILE A 65 3.30 -12.56 3.51
CA ILE A 65 4.33 -12.87 2.51
C ILE A 65 5.38 -13.83 3.09
N LYS A 66 5.87 -13.56 4.31
CA LYS A 66 6.82 -14.43 5.03
C LYS A 66 6.23 -15.82 5.28
N LYS A 67 4.95 -15.90 5.63
CA LYS A 67 4.21 -17.16 5.79
C LYS A 67 4.15 -17.94 4.47
N GLN A 68 3.87 -17.28 3.34
CA GLN A 68 3.87 -17.91 2.01
C GLN A 68 5.27 -18.39 1.60
N LEU A 69 6.30 -17.55 1.79
CA LEU A 69 7.71 -17.92 1.59
C LEU A 69 8.13 -19.15 2.40
N ASN A 70 7.67 -19.23 3.64
CA ASN A 70 8.05 -20.27 4.59
C ASN A 70 7.08 -21.47 4.61
N ASN A 71 6.01 -21.44 3.81
CA ASN A 71 5.08 -22.54 3.70
C ASN A 71 5.74 -23.65 2.87
N PHE A 72 6.07 -24.77 3.51
CA PHE A 72 6.64 -25.95 2.84
C PHE A 72 5.64 -27.11 2.74
N LYS A 73 4.34 -26.89 2.99
CA LYS A 73 3.36 -27.98 3.02
C LYS A 73 3.49 -28.86 1.76
N LEU A 74 3.53 -30.18 1.99
CA LEU A 74 3.62 -31.30 1.04
C LEU A 74 2.50 -31.35 -0.03
N HIS A 75 1.67 -30.32 -0.13
CA HIS A 75 0.70 -30.13 -1.20
C HIS A 75 1.11 -28.87 -1.94
N SER A 76 1.71 -29.10 -3.12
CA SER A 76 1.98 -28.24 -4.30
C SER A 76 2.11 -26.71 -4.19
N GLN A 77 1.48 -26.01 -3.26
CA GLN A 77 1.40 -24.55 -3.17
C GLN A 77 2.55 -23.88 -2.41
N GLY A 78 3.15 -24.54 -1.42
CA GLY A 78 4.26 -23.95 -0.64
C GLY A 78 5.57 -23.77 -1.44
N ALA A 79 5.84 -24.73 -2.33
CA ALA A 79 6.92 -24.63 -3.31
C ALA A 79 6.60 -23.68 -4.47
N GLN A 80 5.30 -23.41 -4.74
CA GLN A 80 4.89 -22.50 -5.81
C GLN A 80 5.32 -21.07 -5.53
N TYR A 81 5.14 -20.55 -4.31
CA TYR A 81 5.40 -19.13 -4.05
C TYR A 81 6.87 -18.74 -4.28
N LYS A 82 7.81 -19.51 -3.71
CA LYS A 82 9.25 -19.32 -3.97
C LYS A 82 9.60 -19.54 -5.45
N ASN A 83 9.03 -20.56 -6.08
CA ASN A 83 9.29 -20.84 -7.50
C ASN A 83 8.82 -19.70 -8.40
N ILE A 84 7.66 -19.11 -8.13
CA ILE A 84 7.14 -17.95 -8.85
C ILE A 84 8.09 -16.77 -8.67
N ILE A 85 8.55 -16.49 -7.45
CA ILE A 85 9.55 -15.43 -7.22
C ILE A 85 10.83 -15.71 -8.02
N VAL A 86 11.33 -16.96 -8.07
CA VAL A 86 12.50 -17.32 -8.88
C VAL A 86 12.24 -17.05 -10.36
N GLN A 87 11.10 -17.48 -10.89
CA GLN A 87 10.73 -17.31 -12.30
C GLN A 87 10.60 -15.84 -12.68
N LYS A 88 10.00 -15.03 -11.80
CA LYS A 88 9.71 -13.60 -12.03
C LYS A 88 10.79 -12.65 -11.50
N PHE A 89 11.86 -13.18 -10.87
CA PHE A 89 12.87 -12.38 -10.18
C PHE A 89 13.47 -11.28 -11.05
N ASP A 90 13.88 -11.62 -12.28
CA ASP A 90 14.56 -10.69 -13.18
C ASP A 90 13.61 -9.56 -13.63
N HIS A 91 12.33 -9.89 -13.84
CA HIS A 91 11.27 -8.92 -14.11
C HIS A 91 11.04 -7.99 -12.90
N MET A 92 10.94 -8.57 -11.69
CA MET A 92 10.76 -7.78 -10.46
C MET A 92 11.97 -6.88 -10.18
N LYS A 93 13.18 -7.39 -10.35
CA LYS A 93 14.44 -6.67 -10.12
C LYS A 93 14.60 -5.49 -11.06
N LYS A 94 14.09 -5.55 -12.29
CA LYS A 94 14.06 -4.37 -13.19
C LYS A 94 13.22 -3.22 -12.61
N SER A 95 12.20 -3.51 -11.82
CA SER A 95 11.38 -2.50 -11.13
C SER A 95 11.99 -2.05 -9.79
N LEU A 96 12.97 -2.80 -9.28
CA LEU A 96 13.67 -2.58 -8.01
C LEU A 96 15.19 -2.69 -8.20
N PRO A 97 15.82 -1.79 -9.00
CA PRO A 97 17.23 -1.92 -9.39
C PRO A 97 18.20 -1.86 -8.19
N GLU A 98 17.82 -1.14 -7.13
CA GLU A 98 18.60 -1.00 -5.89
C GLU A 98 18.60 -2.28 -5.01
N SER A 99 17.85 -3.31 -5.39
CA SER A 99 17.80 -4.57 -4.64
C SER A 99 19.13 -5.33 -4.69
N THR A 100 19.72 -5.55 -3.52
CA THR A 100 20.93 -6.35 -3.32
C THR A 100 20.69 -7.85 -3.32
N LEU A 101 19.42 -8.28 -3.41
CA LEU A 101 19.07 -9.70 -3.43
C LEU A 101 19.60 -10.39 -4.68
N GLU A 102 19.96 -11.66 -4.51
CA GLU A 102 20.39 -12.55 -5.57
C GLU A 102 19.42 -13.74 -5.68
N LYS A 103 18.90 -14.00 -6.88
CA LYS A 103 17.96 -15.11 -7.19
C LYS A 103 18.34 -16.45 -6.53
N LYS A 104 19.62 -16.82 -6.57
CA LYS A 104 20.15 -18.08 -5.99
C LYS A 104 19.99 -18.19 -4.47
N GLN A 105 19.80 -17.07 -3.77
CA GLN A 105 19.74 -17.02 -2.31
C GLN A 105 18.33 -17.19 -1.75
N ILE A 106 17.28 -17.29 -2.58
CA ILE A 106 15.90 -17.43 -2.11
C ILE A 106 15.68 -18.65 -1.21
N ASN A 107 16.43 -19.73 -1.44
CA ASN A 107 16.32 -20.94 -0.62
C ASN A 107 16.84 -20.75 0.81
N LYS A 108 17.55 -19.65 1.09
CA LYS A 108 17.93 -19.25 2.44
C LYS A 108 16.75 -18.65 3.22
N ALA A 109 15.71 -18.12 2.55
CA ALA A 109 14.49 -17.71 3.23
C ALA A 109 13.79 -18.97 3.77
N GLN A 110 13.89 -19.20 5.07
CA GLN A 110 13.38 -20.39 5.75
C GLN A 110 12.81 -20.00 7.12
N PRO A 111 11.89 -20.79 7.70
CA PRO A 111 11.32 -20.51 9.03
C PRO A 111 12.38 -20.27 10.12
N ASN A 112 13.51 -20.97 10.06
CA ASN A 112 14.64 -20.86 10.99
C ASN A 112 15.66 -19.78 10.60
N ARG A 113 15.45 -19.08 9.50
CA ARG A 113 16.30 -18.01 8.95
C ARG A 113 15.45 -16.76 8.75
N GLU A 114 15.09 -16.16 9.88
CA GLU A 114 14.17 -15.04 9.96
C GLU A 114 14.62 -13.84 9.12
N LYS A 115 15.90 -13.46 9.24
CA LYS A 115 16.46 -12.32 8.53
C LYS A 115 16.33 -12.50 7.01
N GLU A 116 16.73 -13.65 6.48
CA GLU A 116 16.62 -13.91 5.04
C GLU A 116 15.16 -13.93 4.58
N SER A 117 14.25 -14.53 5.35
CA SER A 117 12.81 -14.47 5.01
C SER A 117 12.25 -13.06 5.04
N GLU A 118 12.77 -12.19 5.92
CA GLU A 118 12.36 -10.79 6.00
C GLU A 118 12.84 -9.97 4.82
N GLU A 119 14.11 -10.11 4.43
CA GLU A 119 14.67 -9.41 3.26
C GLU A 119 13.90 -9.77 1.99
N TRP A 120 13.59 -11.05 1.80
CA TRP A 120 12.78 -11.52 0.68
C TRP A 120 11.32 -11.03 0.75
N ALA A 121 10.74 -10.99 1.95
CA ALA A 121 9.38 -10.47 2.13
C ALA A 121 9.31 -8.96 1.86
N ASP A 122 10.32 -8.19 2.26
CA ASP A 122 10.42 -6.76 1.98
C ASP A 122 10.55 -6.49 0.49
N PHE A 123 11.37 -7.27 -0.22
CA PHE A 123 11.50 -7.15 -1.68
C PHE A 123 10.17 -7.37 -2.41
N VAL A 124 9.43 -8.44 -2.05
CA VAL A 124 8.12 -8.71 -2.65
C VAL A 124 7.12 -7.61 -2.28
N LYS A 125 7.09 -7.19 -1.02
CA LYS A 125 6.23 -6.09 -0.56
C LYS A 125 6.47 -4.80 -1.34
N GLN A 126 7.73 -4.37 -1.47
CA GLN A 126 8.09 -3.17 -2.22
C GLN A 126 7.63 -3.26 -3.68
N TRP A 127 7.83 -4.42 -4.31
CA TRP A 127 7.37 -4.61 -5.69
C TRP A 127 5.83 -4.53 -5.78
N CYS A 128 5.11 -5.20 -4.88
CA CYS A 128 3.65 -5.17 -4.83
C CYS A 128 3.11 -3.75 -4.58
N GLU A 129 3.77 -2.95 -3.75
CA GLU A 129 3.40 -1.56 -3.48
C GLU A 129 3.63 -0.68 -4.70
N ILE A 130 4.78 -0.79 -5.37
CA ILE A 130 5.07 -0.06 -6.62
C ILE A 130 4.02 -0.38 -7.68
N LYS A 131 3.73 -1.67 -7.91
CA LYS A 131 2.75 -2.06 -8.94
C LYS A 131 1.33 -1.66 -8.61
N ALA A 132 0.97 -1.65 -7.32
CA ALA A 132 -0.33 -1.16 -6.87
C ALA A 132 -0.44 0.38 -6.89
N ARG A 133 0.68 1.12 -6.86
CA ARG A 133 0.71 2.59 -6.73
C ARG A 133 1.07 3.35 -8.00
N ASP A 134 1.83 2.76 -8.92
CA ASP A 134 2.38 3.50 -10.05
C ASP A 134 1.52 3.39 -11.33
N GLU A 135 0.27 2.94 -11.22
CA GLU A 135 -0.65 2.70 -12.36
C GLU A 135 -0.05 1.84 -13.49
N THR A 136 1.01 1.08 -13.19
CA THR A 136 1.67 0.21 -14.18
C THR A 136 0.73 -0.90 -14.62
N ILE A 137 -0.17 -1.34 -13.73
CA ILE A 137 -1.25 -2.27 -14.03
C ILE A 137 -2.55 -1.48 -14.22
N LYS A 138 -3.04 -1.39 -15.46
CA LYS A 138 -4.25 -0.61 -15.83
C LYS A 138 -5.43 -1.52 -16.12
N LEU A 139 -6.33 -1.70 -15.17
CA LEU A 139 -7.55 -2.50 -15.40
C LEU A 139 -8.59 -1.68 -16.17
N GLU A 140 -9.36 -2.33 -17.04
CA GLU A 140 -10.47 -1.68 -17.73
C GLU A 140 -11.69 -1.63 -16.80
N GLU A 141 -12.28 -0.46 -16.61
CA GLU A 141 -13.46 -0.27 -15.78
C GLU A 141 -14.73 -0.19 -16.64
N THR A 142 -15.72 -1.02 -16.35
CA THR A 142 -17.06 -0.90 -16.92
C THR A 142 -18.10 -0.99 -15.80
N SER A 143 -18.82 0.10 -15.55
CA SER A 143 -19.87 0.14 -14.51
C SER A 143 -19.38 -0.32 -13.13
N GLY A 144 -18.16 0.08 -12.73
CA GLY A 144 -17.54 -0.33 -11.47
C GLY A 144 -16.99 -1.76 -11.44
N ILE A 145 -17.05 -2.50 -12.55
CA ILE A 145 -16.43 -3.82 -12.72
C ILE A 145 -15.08 -3.63 -13.38
N TYR A 146 -14.01 -4.09 -12.72
CA TYR A 146 -12.66 -4.05 -13.28
C TYR A 146 -12.34 -5.37 -14.00
N LYS A 147 -11.85 -5.28 -15.24
CA LYS A 147 -11.51 -6.45 -16.07
C LYS A 147 -10.02 -6.49 -16.42
N ASP A 148 -9.52 -7.71 -16.54
CA ASP A 148 -8.20 -8.01 -17.09
C ASP A 148 -8.30 -8.17 -18.60
N VAL A 149 -8.02 -7.09 -19.34
CA VAL A 149 -8.08 -7.07 -20.80
C VAL A 149 -6.73 -6.67 -21.39
N GLN A 150 -5.63 -6.98 -20.69
CA GLN A 150 -4.30 -6.50 -21.06
C GLN A 150 -3.84 -7.04 -22.42
N THR A 151 -3.59 -6.12 -23.35
CA THR A 151 -2.99 -6.41 -24.66
C THR A 151 -1.50 -6.13 -24.68
N ASP A 152 -1.02 -5.20 -23.83
CA ASP A 152 0.40 -4.93 -23.66
C ASP A 152 1.09 -6.06 -22.88
N GLY A 153 2.14 -6.64 -23.45
CA GLY A 153 2.83 -7.79 -22.87
C GLY A 153 3.49 -7.50 -21.53
N LYS A 154 3.99 -6.29 -21.29
CA LYS A 154 4.63 -5.91 -20.02
C LYS A 154 3.59 -5.70 -18.94
N ILE A 155 2.50 -5.00 -19.24
CA ILE A 155 1.40 -4.79 -18.29
C ILE A 155 0.73 -6.12 -17.94
N LYS A 156 0.58 -7.01 -18.92
CA LYS A 156 0.08 -8.36 -18.70
C LYS A 156 0.98 -9.15 -17.75
N GLU A 157 2.29 -9.12 -17.96
CA GLU A 157 3.25 -9.81 -17.06
C GLU A 157 3.25 -9.22 -15.65
N ASP A 158 3.16 -7.88 -15.52
CA ASP A 158 3.02 -7.19 -14.23
C ASP A 158 1.75 -7.68 -13.50
N LEU A 159 0.61 -7.75 -14.20
CA LEU A 159 -0.65 -8.19 -13.63
C LEU A 159 -0.64 -9.68 -13.25
N GLU A 160 -0.09 -10.56 -14.08
CA GLU A 160 0.05 -11.98 -13.77
C GLU A 160 0.94 -12.19 -12.52
N THR A 161 2.08 -11.51 -12.47
CA THR A 161 2.99 -11.55 -11.32
C THR A 161 2.34 -11.00 -10.05
N PHE A 162 1.54 -9.92 -10.17
CA PHE A 162 0.78 -9.36 -9.06
C PHE A 162 -0.26 -10.33 -8.51
N LYS A 163 -1.01 -11.02 -9.38
CA LYS A 163 -2.00 -12.02 -8.96
C LYS A 163 -1.33 -13.14 -8.18
N GLU A 164 -0.17 -13.60 -8.62
CA GLU A 164 0.50 -14.75 -8.02
C GLU A 164 1.23 -14.41 -6.71
N LEU A 165 1.85 -13.22 -6.63
CA LEU A 165 2.69 -12.85 -5.49
C LEU A 165 2.01 -11.95 -4.46
N CYS A 166 1.13 -11.06 -4.90
CA CYS A 166 0.55 -10.02 -4.04
C CYS A 166 -0.86 -10.36 -3.54
N THR A 167 -1.44 -11.49 -3.95
CA THR A 167 -2.81 -11.87 -3.59
C THR A 167 -2.93 -13.36 -3.32
N ASN A 168 -3.86 -13.74 -2.44
CA ASN A 168 -4.21 -15.13 -2.16
C ASN A 168 -5.67 -15.40 -2.57
N PRO A 169 -6.00 -16.62 -3.05
CA PRO A 169 -7.39 -17.04 -3.14
C PRO A 169 -8.03 -17.01 -1.74
N THR A 170 -9.28 -16.54 -1.66
CA THR A 170 -10.08 -16.47 -0.42
C THR A 170 -10.92 -17.71 -0.26
#